data_AF-A0A838ZU17-F1
#
_entry.id   AF-A0A838ZU17-F1
#
_cell.length_a   1.000
_cell.length_b   1.000
_cell.length_c   1.000
_cell.angle_alpha   90.00
_cell.angle_beta   90.00
_cell.angle_gamma   90.00
#
_symmetry.space_group_name_H-M   'P 1'
#
loop_
_entity.id
_entity.type
_entity.pdbx_description
1 polymer ?
#
loop_
_entity_poly.entity_id
_entity_poly.type
_entity_poly.pdbx_seq_one_letter_code
_entity_poly.pdbx_strand_id
1 'polypeptide(L)'
;MKKHVLTAAFLLLIANSIFAQELKTINYSTSEINDSQLSLSENWAAYIDQNVVTIYNGKIQNQSNSKAKNLNIELYLTPKGAEETAGVIQGYSLAKVPFKTIDKNSNLVGVHIKSDLTEVPPAGIYDPVLVLTDKNGKVLNYQNVHNSIESKDGVLAIYKVPVTPEGAVTAKPDLYPTVKMDIKEDNSVVLEKDWQVEVDFKNFMVKVIGGDITNKTDQDLNNLVLDVFLTKEEQTKIDSNFDAVHIASAELKKIEKFKKFVDTTISTNLTRIPETGTYHILLTLSVKDDKGNPVVRTKRAFLETISF
;
A
#
# COMPACT_ATOMS: atom_id res chain seq x y z
N MET A 1 36.89 72.31 5.86
CA MET A 1 35.96 71.43 5.09
C MET A 1 36.14 70.00 5.57
N LYS A 2 35.17 69.47 6.33
CA LYS A 2 35.16 68.06 6.78
C LYS A 2 34.57 67.20 5.66
N LYS A 3 35.31 66.23 5.15
CA LYS A 3 34.81 65.25 4.18
C LYS A 3 34.02 64.19 4.94
N HIS A 4 32.71 64.12 4.71
CA HIS A 4 31.89 63.00 5.15
C HIS A 4 32.15 61.81 4.22
N VAL A 5 32.72 60.74 4.78
CA VAL A 5 32.80 59.45 4.09
C VAL A 5 31.44 58.78 4.28
N LEU A 6 30.65 58.76 3.21
CA LEU A 6 29.41 58.00 3.14
C LEU A 6 29.78 56.52 3.07
N THR A 7 29.57 55.79 4.15
CA THR A 7 29.77 54.33 4.18
C THR A 7 28.48 53.70 3.67
N ALA A 8 28.47 53.25 2.41
CA ALA A 8 27.34 52.50 1.86
C ALA A 8 27.35 51.10 2.48
N ALA A 9 26.40 50.84 3.38
CA ALA A 9 26.13 49.49 3.86
C ALA A 9 25.43 48.71 2.73
N PHE A 10 26.18 47.83 2.07
CA PHE A 10 25.62 46.84 1.15
C PHE A 10 24.97 45.75 2.01
N LEU A 11 23.66 45.85 2.22
CA LEU A 11 22.85 44.76 2.73
C LEU A 11 22.75 43.71 1.61
N LEU A 12 23.58 42.66 1.68
CA LEU A 12 23.31 41.44 0.94
C LEU A 12 22.15 40.73 1.63
N LEU A 13 20.94 40.91 1.11
CA LEU A 13 19.84 39.98 1.35
C LEU A 13 20.25 38.66 0.69
N ILE A 14 20.76 37.72 1.49
CA ILE A 14 20.83 36.32 1.08
C ILE A 14 19.37 35.86 1.09
N ALA A 15 18.69 36.00 -0.05
CA ALA A 15 17.48 35.25 -0.28
C ALA A 15 17.88 33.78 -0.17
N ASN A 16 17.29 33.06 0.78
CA ASN A 16 17.29 31.60 0.75
C ASN A 16 16.49 31.22 -0.50
N SER A 17 17.17 31.18 -1.64
CA SER A 17 16.62 30.59 -2.86
C SER A 17 16.45 29.11 -2.57
N ILE A 18 15.25 28.71 -2.16
CA ILE A 18 14.83 27.32 -2.29
C ILE A 18 14.88 27.07 -3.80
N PHE A 19 15.90 26.36 -4.27
CA PHE A 19 15.99 25.98 -5.67
C PHE A 19 14.78 25.10 -5.94
N ALA A 20 13.85 25.60 -6.76
CA ALA A 20 12.72 24.82 -7.22
C ALA A 20 13.27 23.60 -7.97
N GLN A 21 12.83 22.41 -7.57
CA GLN A 21 13.28 21.17 -8.20
C GLN A 21 12.99 21.20 -9.70
N GLU A 22 13.86 20.60 -10.52
CA GLU A 22 13.64 20.49 -11.96
C GLU A 22 12.65 19.36 -12.28
N LEU A 23 11.74 19.62 -13.21
CA LEU A 23 10.81 18.62 -13.74
C LEU A 23 11.59 17.61 -14.58
N LYS A 24 11.50 16.33 -14.23
CA LYS A 24 12.18 15.24 -14.96
C LYS A 24 11.23 14.54 -15.91
N THR A 25 11.77 14.11 -17.03
CA THR A 25 11.09 13.23 -18.00
C THR A 25 11.69 11.84 -17.89
N ILE A 26 10.86 10.85 -17.57
CA ILE A 26 11.22 9.44 -17.54
C ILE A 26 10.54 8.76 -18.73
N ASN A 27 11.33 8.21 -19.64
CA ASN A 27 10.82 7.46 -20.78
C ASN A 27 10.73 5.98 -20.43
N TYR A 28 9.68 5.32 -20.93
CA TYR A 28 9.51 3.88 -20.81
C TYR A 28 8.90 3.29 -22.09
N SER A 29 9.20 2.02 -22.34
CA SER A 29 8.48 1.25 -23.36
C SER A 29 7.47 0.32 -22.70
N THR A 30 6.25 0.28 -23.23
CA THR A 30 5.23 -0.68 -22.81
C THR A 30 5.69 -2.12 -23.02
N SER A 31 6.48 -2.40 -24.07
CA SER A 31 7.04 -3.74 -24.28
C SER A 31 8.02 -4.10 -23.17
N GLU A 32 8.87 -3.16 -22.76
CA GLU A 32 9.85 -3.40 -21.69
C GLU A 32 9.21 -3.64 -20.34
N ILE A 33 8.10 -2.95 -20.05
CA ILE A 33 7.31 -3.19 -18.84
C ILE A 33 6.69 -4.58 -18.87
N ASN A 34 6.04 -4.94 -19.98
CA ASN A 34 5.40 -6.25 -20.15
C ASN A 34 6.42 -7.40 -20.08
N ASP A 35 7.60 -7.20 -20.66
CA ASP A 35 8.68 -8.20 -20.69
C ASP A 35 9.45 -8.29 -19.36
N SER A 36 9.34 -7.29 -18.48
CA SER A 36 10.09 -7.25 -17.22
C SER A 36 9.75 -8.39 -16.28
N GLN A 37 8.52 -8.92 -16.37
CA GLN A 37 7.93 -9.88 -15.43
C GLN A 37 8.00 -9.41 -13.96
N LEU A 38 8.22 -8.10 -13.74
CA LEU A 38 8.19 -7.44 -12.45
C LEU A 38 6.92 -6.62 -12.35
N SER A 39 6.21 -6.69 -11.24
CA SER A 39 4.99 -5.91 -11.03
C SER A 39 4.98 -5.22 -9.67
N LEU A 40 4.35 -4.04 -9.64
CA LEU A 40 4.02 -3.29 -8.43
C LEU A 40 2.54 -3.50 -8.12
N SER A 41 2.18 -3.70 -6.85
CA SER A 41 0.75 -3.80 -6.44
C SER A 41 0.06 -2.45 -6.43
N GLU A 42 -1.26 -2.40 -6.53
CA GLU A 42 -2.03 -1.14 -6.48
C GLU A 42 -2.13 -0.51 -5.08
N ASN A 43 -1.75 -1.21 -4.01
CA ASN A 43 -2.01 -0.81 -2.62
C ASN A 43 -1.05 0.24 -2.03
N TRP A 44 -0.19 0.85 -2.84
CA TRP A 44 0.79 1.81 -2.33
C TRP A 44 0.10 3.06 -1.77
N ALA A 45 0.56 3.51 -0.62
CA ALA A 45 0.15 4.78 -0.02
C ALA A 45 1.37 5.64 0.31
N ALA A 46 1.20 6.96 0.20
CA ALA A 46 2.18 7.94 0.64
C ALA A 46 1.65 8.69 1.86
N TYR A 47 2.57 9.01 2.77
CA TYR A 47 2.39 9.94 3.86
C TYR A 47 3.59 10.88 3.90
N ILE A 48 3.37 12.15 4.23
CA ILE A 48 4.41 13.16 4.31
C ILE A 48 4.24 13.92 5.62
N ASP A 49 5.30 13.98 6.43
CA ASP A 49 5.36 14.75 7.67
C ASP A 49 6.69 15.48 7.76
N GLN A 50 6.66 16.80 7.93
CA GLN A 50 7.87 17.62 8.05
C GLN A 50 8.88 17.38 6.92
N ASN A 51 8.41 17.30 5.67
CA ASN A 51 9.22 16.97 4.49
C ASN A 51 9.94 15.62 4.57
N VAL A 52 9.39 14.68 5.33
CA VAL A 52 9.79 13.27 5.31
C VAL A 52 8.70 12.49 4.59
N VAL A 53 9.03 11.92 3.43
CA VAL A 53 8.10 11.07 2.70
C VAL A 53 8.21 9.63 3.18
N THR A 54 7.06 9.03 3.42
CA THR A 54 6.89 7.64 3.80
C THR A 54 5.98 6.96 2.79
N ILE A 55 6.47 5.94 2.11
CA ILE A 55 5.72 5.12 1.16
C ILE A 55 5.57 3.72 1.76
N TYR A 56 4.36 3.18 1.78
CA TYR A 56 4.06 1.94 2.48
C TYR A 56 2.96 1.11 1.79
N ASN A 57 2.71 -0.09 2.33
CA ASN A 57 1.71 -1.08 1.88
C ASN A 57 1.91 -1.65 0.46
N GLY A 58 3.11 -1.46 -0.11
CA GLY A 58 3.43 -1.97 -1.43
C GLY A 58 3.94 -3.40 -1.48
N LYS A 59 3.68 -4.05 -2.61
CA LYS A 59 4.33 -5.29 -3.05
C LYS A 59 5.04 -5.08 -4.39
N ILE A 60 6.21 -5.69 -4.51
CA ILE A 60 6.94 -5.93 -5.75
C ILE A 60 6.98 -7.43 -5.99
N GLN A 61 6.51 -7.89 -7.14
CA GLN A 61 6.54 -9.31 -7.50
C GLN A 61 7.52 -9.53 -8.65
N ASN A 62 8.30 -10.61 -8.58
CA ASN A 62 9.14 -11.11 -9.66
C ASN A 62 8.59 -12.45 -10.14
N GLN A 63 7.94 -12.44 -11.31
CA GLN A 63 7.37 -13.62 -11.97
C GLN A 63 8.37 -14.30 -12.91
N SER A 64 9.60 -13.79 -13.00
CA SER A 64 10.63 -14.41 -13.83
C SER A 64 11.28 -15.60 -13.14
N ASN A 65 11.83 -16.50 -13.95
CA ASN A 65 12.67 -17.61 -13.50
C ASN A 65 14.09 -17.16 -13.10
N SER A 66 14.35 -15.86 -13.03
CA SER A 66 15.65 -15.27 -12.71
C SER A 66 15.56 -14.32 -11.52
N LYS A 67 16.65 -14.15 -10.78
CA LYS A 67 16.70 -13.18 -9.68
C LYS A 67 16.84 -11.77 -10.27
N ALA A 68 15.93 -10.87 -9.90
CA ALA A 68 16.08 -9.45 -10.19
C ALA A 68 17.08 -8.83 -9.19
N LYS A 69 18.04 -8.04 -9.68
CA LYS A 69 19.12 -7.46 -8.88
C LYS A 69 19.28 -5.98 -9.20
N ASN A 70 19.79 -5.24 -8.22
CA ASN A 70 20.16 -3.83 -8.36
C ASN A 70 18.99 -3.00 -8.90
N LEU A 71 17.84 -3.16 -8.25
CA LEU A 71 16.63 -2.41 -8.59
C LEU A 71 16.65 -1.08 -7.84
N ASN A 72 15.89 -0.10 -8.31
CA ASN A 72 15.55 1.09 -7.52
C ASN A 72 14.04 1.28 -7.53
N ILE A 73 13.49 1.72 -6.41
CA ILE A 73 12.17 2.34 -6.38
C ILE A 73 12.36 3.83 -6.26
N GLU A 74 11.74 4.55 -7.19
CA GLU A 74 11.78 6.00 -7.28
C GLU A 74 10.37 6.55 -7.15
N LEU A 75 10.17 7.55 -6.30
CA LEU A 75 8.91 8.27 -6.17
C LEU A 75 9.01 9.58 -6.95
N TYR A 76 8.02 9.81 -7.82
CA TYR A 76 7.85 11.02 -8.58
C TYR A 76 6.51 11.68 -8.24
N LEU A 77 6.48 13.01 -8.25
CA LEU A 77 5.27 13.82 -8.17
C LEU A 77 4.96 14.38 -9.55
N THR A 78 3.92 13.84 -10.19
CA THR A 78 3.47 14.27 -11.52
C THR A 78 2.46 15.39 -11.35
N PRO A 79 2.61 16.56 -12.01
CA PRO A 79 1.66 17.66 -11.88
C PRO A 79 0.24 17.23 -12.23
N LYS A 80 -0.72 17.51 -11.35
CA LYS A 80 -2.11 17.13 -11.56
C LYS A 80 -2.69 17.89 -12.74
N GLY A 81 -3.30 17.15 -13.67
CA GLY A 81 -3.85 17.71 -14.92
C GLY A 81 -2.82 17.93 -16.03
N ALA A 82 -1.59 17.44 -15.88
CA ALA A 82 -0.68 17.30 -17.00
C ALA A 82 -1.25 16.33 -18.05
N GLU A 83 -1.01 16.59 -19.33
CA GLU A 83 -1.43 15.68 -20.40
C GLU A 83 -0.62 14.38 -20.32
N GLU A 84 -1.34 13.25 -20.25
CA GLU A 84 -0.70 11.93 -20.27
C GLU A 84 -0.15 11.65 -21.67
N THR A 85 1.17 11.49 -21.76
CA THR A 85 1.84 11.05 -22.98
C THR A 85 2.25 9.60 -22.81
N ALA A 86 1.74 8.73 -23.69
CA ALA A 86 2.09 7.31 -23.65
C ALA A 86 3.62 7.11 -23.73
N GLY A 87 4.16 6.28 -22.83
CA GLY A 87 5.61 6.01 -22.76
C GLY A 87 6.42 7.07 -22.02
N VAL A 88 5.77 8.04 -21.37
CA VAL A 88 6.44 9.11 -20.64
C VAL A 88 5.80 9.34 -19.28
N ILE A 89 6.64 9.48 -18.25
CA ILE A 89 6.26 10.02 -16.94
C ILE A 89 6.98 11.35 -16.79
N GLN A 90 6.25 12.42 -16.47
CA GLN A 90 6.84 13.73 -16.16
C GLN A 90 6.56 14.10 -14.72
N GLY A 91 7.63 14.26 -13.93
CA GLY A 91 7.47 14.52 -12.51
C GLY A 91 8.72 14.98 -11.79
N TYR A 92 8.51 15.43 -10.56
CA TYR A 92 9.52 15.88 -9.63
C TYR A 92 9.98 14.71 -8.76
N SER A 93 11.29 14.44 -8.70
CA SER A 93 11.84 13.28 -8.01
C SER A 93 11.93 13.52 -6.51
N LEU A 94 11.18 12.75 -5.74
CA LEU A 94 11.11 12.91 -4.28
C LEU A 94 12.07 11.98 -3.53
N ALA A 95 12.10 10.71 -3.93
CA ALA A 95 12.86 9.69 -3.24
C ALA A 95 13.39 8.68 -4.23
N LYS A 96 14.58 8.13 -3.93
CA LYS A 96 15.16 7.01 -4.65
C LYS A 96 15.77 6.05 -3.65
N VAL A 97 15.26 4.83 -3.62
CA VAL A 97 15.73 3.79 -2.71
C VAL A 97 16.26 2.60 -3.50
N PRO A 98 17.53 2.22 -3.29
CA PRO A 98 18.08 1.02 -3.92
C PRO A 98 17.52 -0.24 -3.24
N PHE A 99 17.14 -1.22 -4.06
CA PHE A 99 16.72 -2.56 -3.67
C PHE A 99 17.75 -3.58 -4.14
N LYS A 100 18.28 -4.36 -3.20
CA LYS A 100 19.37 -5.29 -3.49
C LYS A 100 18.93 -6.39 -4.46
N THR A 101 17.95 -7.21 -4.08
CA THR A 101 17.52 -8.34 -4.91
C THR A 101 16.09 -8.79 -4.60
N ILE A 102 15.37 -9.24 -5.62
CA ILE A 102 14.11 -10.00 -5.48
C ILE A 102 14.36 -11.38 -6.10
N ASP A 103 14.14 -12.45 -5.33
CA ASP A 103 14.34 -13.83 -5.80
C ASP A 103 13.43 -14.14 -7.00
N LYS A 104 13.80 -15.14 -7.79
CA LYS A 104 12.95 -15.64 -8.89
C LYS A 104 11.62 -16.15 -8.34
N ASN A 105 10.52 -15.95 -9.06
CA ASN A 105 9.18 -16.41 -8.67
C ASN A 105 8.81 -16.04 -7.22
N SER A 106 9.17 -14.83 -6.78
CA SER A 106 9.00 -14.39 -5.39
C SER A 106 8.37 -13.00 -5.30
N ASN A 107 8.01 -12.61 -4.09
CA ASN A 107 7.44 -11.31 -3.78
C ASN A 107 8.29 -10.61 -2.70
N LEU A 108 8.31 -9.28 -2.77
CA LEU A 108 8.71 -8.41 -1.68
C LEU A 108 7.49 -7.55 -1.31
N VAL A 109 6.85 -7.79 -0.18
CA VAL A 109 5.66 -7.02 0.26
C VAL A 109 5.95 -6.20 1.51
N GLY A 110 5.03 -5.31 1.88
CA GLY A 110 5.18 -4.45 3.05
C GLY A 110 6.37 -3.51 2.91
N VAL A 111 6.69 -3.14 1.68
CA VAL A 111 7.81 -2.25 1.39
C VAL A 111 7.52 -0.90 2.04
N HIS A 112 8.39 -0.54 2.97
CA HIS A 112 8.34 0.71 3.70
C HIS A 112 9.58 1.54 3.33
N ILE A 113 9.35 2.64 2.63
CA ILE A 113 10.39 3.56 2.19
C ILE A 113 10.19 4.86 2.94
N LYS A 114 11.19 5.24 3.72
CA LYS A 114 11.25 6.54 4.37
C LYS A 114 12.41 7.33 3.78
N SER A 115 12.17 8.57 3.37
CA SER A 115 13.19 9.45 2.81
C SER A 115 12.97 10.87 3.31
N ASP A 116 14.03 11.49 3.81
CA ASP A 116 14.06 12.93 4.04
C ASP A 116 14.15 13.64 2.68
N LEU A 117 13.36 14.69 2.49
CA LEU A 117 13.34 15.46 1.25
C LEU A 117 14.34 16.60 1.34
N THR A 118 15.28 16.64 0.39
CA THR A 118 16.27 17.71 0.27
C THR A 118 15.79 18.86 -0.60
N GLU A 119 14.79 18.62 -1.44
CA GLU A 119 14.21 19.57 -2.38
C GLU A 119 12.70 19.39 -2.43
N VAL A 120 11.98 20.49 -2.58
CA VAL A 120 10.52 20.52 -2.67
C VAL A 120 10.13 21.04 -4.06
N PRO A 121 9.19 20.39 -4.77
CA PRO A 121 8.72 20.88 -6.06
C PRO A 121 8.02 22.25 -5.95
N PRO A 122 7.83 22.94 -7.08
CA PRO A 122 7.03 24.16 -7.13
C PRO A 122 5.65 24.03 -6.47
N ALA A 123 5.02 25.15 -6.15
CA ALA A 123 3.68 25.12 -5.57
C ALA A 123 2.67 24.50 -6.57
N GLY A 124 1.82 23.59 -6.09
CA GLY A 124 0.88 22.87 -6.94
C GLY A 124 0.32 21.60 -6.30
N ILE A 125 -0.58 20.93 -7.02
CA ILE A 125 -1.12 19.62 -6.64
C ILE A 125 -0.55 18.57 -7.59
N TYR A 126 -0.19 17.42 -7.03
CA TYR A 126 0.53 16.36 -7.71
C TYR A 126 -0.11 15.01 -7.45
N ASP A 127 -0.03 14.13 -8.43
CA ASP A 127 -0.33 12.72 -8.28
C ASP A 127 1.00 11.95 -8.13
N PRO A 128 1.18 11.19 -7.03
CA PRO A 128 2.39 10.43 -6.80
C PRO A 128 2.45 9.15 -7.65
N VAL A 129 3.61 8.92 -8.27
CA VAL A 129 3.89 7.74 -9.09
C VAL A 129 5.16 7.07 -8.62
N LEU A 130 5.07 5.77 -8.34
CA LEU A 130 6.23 4.92 -8.09
C LEU A 130 6.75 4.35 -9.39
N VAL A 131 8.07 4.38 -9.57
CA VAL A 131 8.76 3.83 -10.73
C VAL A 131 9.79 2.83 -10.25
N LEU A 132 9.68 1.59 -10.74
CA LEU A 132 10.67 0.53 -10.53
C LEU A 132 11.67 0.55 -11.69
N THR A 133 12.94 0.76 -11.38
CA THR A 133 14.01 0.79 -12.40
C THR A 133 15.10 -0.24 -12.14
N ASP A 134 15.85 -0.59 -13.18
CA ASP A 134 17.11 -1.32 -13.03
C ASP A 134 18.27 -0.38 -12.65
N LYS A 135 19.48 -0.94 -12.54
CA LYS A 135 20.71 -0.17 -12.22
C LYS A 135 21.04 0.92 -13.26
N ASN A 136 20.56 0.79 -14.49
CA ASN A 136 20.83 1.71 -15.59
C ASN A 136 19.71 2.77 -15.72
N GLY A 137 18.70 2.72 -14.85
CA GLY A 137 17.53 3.60 -14.92
C GLY A 137 16.47 3.15 -15.92
N LYS A 138 16.57 1.92 -16.48
CA LYS A 138 15.52 1.37 -17.33
C LYS A 138 14.27 1.13 -16.51
N VAL A 139 13.13 1.66 -16.95
CA VAL A 139 11.84 1.44 -16.30
C VAL A 139 11.38 -0.01 -16.54
N LEU A 140 11.09 -0.71 -15.44
CA LEU A 140 10.62 -2.09 -15.42
C LEU A 140 9.13 -2.15 -15.12
N ASN A 141 8.63 -1.24 -14.27
CA ASN A 141 7.22 -1.08 -13.99
C ASN A 141 6.97 0.29 -13.34
N TYR A 142 5.72 0.73 -13.27
CA TYR A 142 5.31 1.91 -12.50
C TYR A 142 3.88 1.74 -11.97
N GLN A 143 3.57 2.44 -10.89
CA GLN A 143 2.26 2.37 -10.25
C GLN A 143 1.90 3.69 -9.57
N ASN A 144 0.65 4.12 -9.74
CA ASN A 144 0.12 5.27 -9.02
C ASN A 144 -0.01 4.94 -7.53
N VAL A 145 0.38 5.90 -6.69
CA VAL A 145 0.24 5.81 -5.24
C VAL A 145 -1.05 6.48 -4.83
N HIS A 146 -1.73 5.90 -3.84
CA HIS A 146 -2.95 6.49 -3.31
C HIS A 146 -2.67 7.83 -2.62
N ASN A 147 -3.57 8.79 -2.87
CA ASN A 147 -3.60 10.20 -2.41
C ASN A 147 -2.78 11.18 -3.26
N SER A 148 -3.39 12.33 -3.60
CA SER A 148 -2.66 13.47 -4.19
C SER A 148 -1.87 14.21 -3.11
N ILE A 149 -0.77 14.85 -3.51
CA ILE A 149 0.12 15.64 -2.67
C ILE A 149 0.04 17.11 -3.08
N GLU A 150 -0.01 18.02 -2.11
CA GLU A 150 0.08 19.45 -2.31
C GLU A 150 1.47 19.94 -1.90
N SER A 151 2.10 20.73 -2.77
CA SER A 151 3.26 21.54 -2.45
C SER A 151 2.81 22.98 -2.28
N LYS A 152 3.14 23.58 -1.13
CA LYS A 152 2.81 24.97 -0.85
C LYS A 152 3.82 25.55 0.13
N ASP A 153 4.31 26.75 -0.17
CA ASP A 153 5.21 27.52 0.70
C ASP A 153 6.45 26.73 1.18
N GLY A 154 6.98 25.83 0.33
CA GLY A 154 8.16 25.01 0.65
C GLY A 154 7.86 23.78 1.53
N VAL A 155 6.59 23.43 1.69
CA VAL A 155 6.11 22.28 2.47
C VAL A 155 5.33 21.35 1.56
N LEU A 156 5.53 20.03 1.74
CA LEU A 156 4.69 19.01 1.14
C LEU A 156 3.69 18.43 2.15
N ALA A 157 2.46 18.21 1.70
CA ALA A 157 1.40 17.62 2.49
C ALA A 157 0.49 16.73 1.64
N ILE A 158 -0.24 15.81 2.27
CA ILE A 158 -1.34 15.12 1.59
C ILE A 158 -2.46 16.13 1.34
N TYR A 159 -2.94 16.20 0.09
CA TYR A 159 -3.96 17.16 -0.30
C TYR A 159 -5.24 17.01 0.55
N LYS A 160 -5.76 18.13 1.06
CA LYS A 160 -6.90 18.22 1.99
C LYS A 160 -6.67 17.61 3.38
N VAL A 161 -5.44 17.28 3.76
CA VAL A 161 -5.10 16.93 5.15
C VAL A 161 -4.60 18.20 5.87
N PRO A 162 -5.18 18.58 7.02
CA PRO A 162 -4.74 19.75 7.78
C PRO A 162 -3.28 19.64 8.26
N VAL A 163 -2.48 20.67 7.96
CA VAL A 163 -1.08 20.81 8.39
C VAL A 163 -0.89 22.04 9.28
N THR A 164 0.08 21.95 10.17
CA THR A 164 0.60 23.09 10.96
C THR A 164 1.48 23.99 10.07
N PRO A 165 1.75 25.26 10.47
CA PRO A 165 2.66 26.15 9.76
C PRO A 165 4.07 25.58 9.53
N GLU A 166 4.52 24.69 10.40
CA GLU A 166 5.82 24.01 10.32
C GLU A 166 5.79 22.76 9.40
N GLY A 167 4.67 22.49 8.74
CA GLY A 167 4.50 21.33 7.87
C GLY A 167 4.34 20.00 8.60
N ALA A 168 4.15 20.02 9.93
CA ALA A 168 3.76 18.84 10.66
C ALA A 168 2.27 18.54 10.43
N VAL A 169 1.98 17.29 10.11
CA VAL A 169 0.60 16.83 9.94
C VAL A 169 -0.02 16.58 11.30
N THR A 170 -1.29 16.93 11.47
CA THR A 170 -1.96 16.84 12.78
C THR A 170 -2.19 15.40 13.28
N ALA A 171 -1.98 14.39 12.42
CA ALA A 171 -1.94 12.98 12.79
C ALA A 171 -0.89 12.23 11.95
N LYS A 172 -0.12 11.36 12.62
CA LYS A 172 0.70 10.33 11.94
C LYS A 172 -0.21 9.29 11.30
N PRO A 173 0.17 8.71 10.14
CA PRO A 173 -0.64 7.67 9.54
C PRO A 173 -0.58 6.52 10.51
N ASP A 174 -1.73 5.98 10.84
CA ASP A 174 -1.74 4.64 11.37
C ASP A 174 -1.22 3.75 10.24
N LEU A 175 -0.03 3.17 10.42
CA LEU A 175 0.53 2.19 9.48
C LEU A 175 -0.16 0.83 9.64
N TYR A 176 -0.92 0.66 10.73
CA TYR A 176 -1.60 -0.55 11.11
C TYR A 176 -3.07 -0.27 11.49
N PRO A 177 -3.84 0.45 10.64
CA PRO A 177 -5.19 0.86 11.00
C PRO A 177 -6.03 -0.37 11.26
N THR A 178 -6.68 -0.34 12.42
CA THR A 178 -7.69 -1.31 12.84
C THR A 178 -8.87 -1.23 11.89
N VAL A 179 -9.27 -2.38 11.34
CA VAL A 179 -10.41 -2.43 10.40
C VAL A 179 -11.70 -2.54 11.19
N LYS A 180 -12.65 -1.62 10.93
CA LYS A 180 -14.03 -1.76 11.39
C LYS A 180 -14.80 -2.63 10.41
N MET A 181 -15.44 -3.68 10.91
CA MET A 181 -16.24 -4.60 10.10
C MET A 181 -17.68 -4.59 10.59
N ASP A 182 -18.62 -4.52 9.65
CA ASP A 182 -20.01 -4.78 9.97
C ASP A 182 -20.21 -6.30 10.09
N ILE A 183 -20.69 -6.72 11.26
CA ILE A 183 -20.85 -8.13 11.61
C ILE A 183 -22.33 -8.44 11.65
N LYS A 184 -22.77 -9.22 10.68
CA LYS A 184 -24.12 -9.79 10.63
C LYS A 184 -23.98 -11.29 10.48
N GLU A 185 -23.50 -11.91 11.55
CA GLU A 185 -23.36 -13.36 11.63
C GLU A 185 -24.74 -14.01 11.64
N ASP A 186 -25.18 -14.43 10.46
CA ASP A 186 -26.47 -15.08 10.22
C ASP A 186 -26.31 -16.52 9.72
N ASN A 187 -25.06 -16.99 9.57
CA ASN A 187 -24.71 -18.32 9.05
C ASN A 187 -25.33 -18.62 7.67
N SER A 188 -25.65 -17.59 6.88
CA SER A 188 -26.06 -17.73 5.48
C SER A 188 -24.98 -18.39 4.63
N VAL A 189 -23.70 -18.20 4.99
CA VAL A 189 -22.56 -18.95 4.50
C VAL A 189 -21.73 -19.41 5.69
N VAL A 190 -21.21 -20.63 5.65
CA VAL A 190 -20.51 -21.24 6.80
C VAL A 190 -19.17 -21.86 6.39
N LEU A 191 -18.21 -21.80 7.32
CA LEU A 191 -16.90 -22.46 7.24
C LEU A 191 -16.97 -23.80 8.00
N GLU A 192 -17.19 -24.89 7.28
CA GLU A 192 -17.35 -26.24 7.85
C GLU A 192 -16.03 -27.04 7.85
N LYS A 193 -15.99 -28.12 8.64
CA LYS A 193 -14.83 -29.01 8.85
C LYS A 193 -13.60 -28.27 9.38
N ASP A 194 -12.42 -28.87 9.27
CA ASP A 194 -11.17 -28.29 9.75
C ASP A 194 -10.53 -27.38 8.70
N TRP A 195 -10.05 -26.24 9.18
CA TRP A 195 -9.32 -25.25 8.41
C TRP A 195 -7.95 -25.04 9.04
N GLN A 196 -6.99 -24.65 8.22
CA GLN A 196 -5.66 -24.25 8.62
C GLN A 196 -5.31 -22.95 7.87
N VAL A 197 -4.62 -22.04 8.55
CA VAL A 197 -4.06 -20.84 7.92
C VAL A 197 -2.55 -20.89 8.06
N GLU A 198 -1.87 -20.95 6.92
CA GLU A 198 -0.41 -20.88 6.83
C GLU A 198 -0.02 -19.48 6.36
N VAL A 199 0.82 -18.81 7.15
CA VAL A 199 1.39 -17.53 6.78
C VAL A 199 2.87 -17.73 6.45
N ASP A 200 3.20 -17.63 5.17
CA ASP A 200 4.57 -17.71 4.68
C ASP A 200 5.12 -16.30 4.49
N PHE A 201 5.85 -15.80 5.49
CA PHE A 201 6.48 -14.48 5.42
C PHE A 201 7.61 -14.40 4.42
N LYS A 202 8.29 -15.52 4.15
CA LYS A 202 9.41 -15.53 3.21
C LYS A 202 8.93 -15.27 1.79
N ASN A 203 7.79 -15.85 1.43
CA ASN A 203 7.17 -15.66 0.12
C ASN A 203 5.99 -14.66 0.16
N PHE A 204 5.75 -14.09 1.33
CA PHE A 204 4.69 -13.15 1.65
C PHE A 204 3.29 -13.57 1.18
N MET A 205 2.95 -14.80 1.51
CA MET A 205 1.74 -15.48 1.08
C MET A 205 0.94 -15.92 2.30
N VAL A 206 -0.37 -15.83 2.20
CA VAL A 206 -1.30 -16.49 3.11
C VAL A 206 -1.99 -17.61 2.35
N LYS A 207 -1.95 -18.80 2.91
CA LYS A 207 -2.64 -19.96 2.38
C LYS A 207 -3.67 -20.43 3.40
N VAL A 208 -4.93 -20.44 2.99
CA VAL A 208 -6.05 -20.94 3.78
C VAL A 208 -6.44 -22.29 3.19
N ILE A 209 -6.33 -23.35 3.99
CA ILE A 209 -6.39 -24.74 3.54
C ILE A 209 -7.46 -25.49 4.30
N GLY A 210 -8.19 -26.34 3.57
CA GLY A 210 -9.11 -27.31 4.12
C GLY A 210 -10.56 -26.84 4.01
N GLY A 211 -11.41 -27.49 4.78
CA GLY A 211 -12.79 -27.08 4.99
C GLY A 211 -13.71 -26.98 3.79
N ASP A 212 -15.00 -26.89 4.09
CA ASP A 212 -16.03 -26.60 3.11
C ASP A 212 -16.51 -25.16 3.31
N ILE A 213 -16.78 -24.45 2.20
CA ILE A 213 -17.49 -23.17 2.23
C ILE A 213 -18.89 -23.44 1.70
N THR A 214 -19.89 -23.42 2.59
CA THR A 214 -21.25 -23.84 2.25
C THR A 214 -22.21 -22.67 2.26
N ASN A 215 -22.91 -22.45 1.14
CA ASN A 215 -24.06 -21.56 1.05
C ASN A 215 -25.29 -22.25 1.64
N LYS A 216 -25.88 -21.68 2.69
CA LYS A 216 -27.08 -22.21 3.38
C LYS A 216 -28.36 -21.51 2.93
N THR A 217 -28.28 -20.59 1.97
CA THR A 217 -29.44 -19.83 1.47
C THR A 217 -30.02 -20.45 0.21
N ASP A 218 -31.27 -20.06 -0.08
CA ASP A 218 -31.99 -20.37 -1.31
C ASP A 218 -31.62 -19.45 -2.49
N GLN A 219 -30.68 -18.52 -2.26
CA GLN A 219 -30.15 -17.61 -3.26
C GLN A 219 -28.70 -17.91 -3.56
N ASP A 220 -28.27 -17.48 -4.74
CA ASP A 220 -26.87 -17.52 -5.12
C ASP A 220 -26.09 -16.46 -4.38
N LEU A 221 -24.93 -16.83 -3.84
CA LEU A 221 -24.00 -15.89 -3.22
C LEU A 221 -22.95 -15.46 -4.23
N ASN A 222 -22.91 -14.15 -4.50
CA ASN A 222 -21.92 -13.49 -5.33
C ASN A 222 -21.03 -12.59 -4.45
N ASN A 223 -19.89 -12.15 -4.97
CA ASN A 223 -19.00 -11.19 -4.30
C ASN A 223 -18.59 -11.63 -2.90
N LEU A 224 -18.31 -12.93 -2.74
CA LEU A 224 -17.78 -13.48 -1.51
C LEU A 224 -16.33 -13.04 -1.34
N VAL A 225 -15.97 -12.63 -0.14
CA VAL A 225 -14.60 -12.26 0.22
C VAL A 225 -14.19 -13.07 1.43
N LEU A 226 -13.05 -13.75 1.33
CA LEU A 226 -12.38 -14.39 2.43
C LEU A 226 -11.24 -13.49 2.91
N ASP A 227 -11.31 -13.07 4.17
CA ASP A 227 -10.31 -12.20 4.77
C ASP A 227 -9.61 -12.90 5.93
N VAL A 228 -8.32 -12.62 6.06
CA VAL A 228 -7.49 -13.09 7.18
C VAL A 228 -7.03 -11.90 8.00
N PHE A 229 -7.29 -12.01 9.29
CA PHE A 229 -6.99 -11.00 10.29
C PHE A 229 -6.07 -11.56 11.37
N LEU A 230 -5.27 -10.67 11.95
CA LEU A 230 -4.50 -10.92 13.14
C LEU A 230 -5.03 -10.09 14.29
N THR A 231 -5.30 -10.73 15.42
CA THR A 231 -5.90 -10.11 16.60
C THR A 231 -5.03 -10.35 17.82
N LYS A 232 -4.93 -9.36 18.70
CA LYS A 232 -4.12 -9.49 19.95
C LYS A 232 -4.78 -10.44 20.94
N GLU A 233 -6.11 -10.48 20.93
CA GLU A 233 -6.90 -11.35 21.77
C GLU A 233 -7.60 -12.41 20.93
N GLU A 234 -7.85 -13.57 21.53
CA GLU A 234 -8.63 -14.64 20.93
C GLU A 234 -10.08 -14.17 20.66
N GLN A 235 -10.53 -14.32 19.42
CA GLN A 235 -11.82 -13.79 18.97
C GLN A 235 -12.92 -14.86 18.86
N THR A 236 -13.09 -15.69 19.90
CA THR A 236 -14.15 -16.72 19.91
C THR A 236 -15.56 -16.14 19.95
N LYS A 237 -15.71 -14.91 20.44
CA LYS A 237 -16.94 -14.12 20.35
C LYS A 237 -16.60 -12.76 19.78
N ILE A 238 -17.17 -12.48 18.61
CA ILE A 238 -17.11 -11.14 18.02
C ILE A 238 -18.55 -10.70 17.85
N ASP A 239 -19.00 -9.81 18.72
CA ASP A 239 -20.34 -9.23 18.72
C ASP A 239 -20.32 -7.75 18.30
N SER A 240 -19.14 -7.20 18.04
CA SER A 240 -18.91 -5.79 17.73
C SER A 240 -17.60 -5.59 16.96
N ASN A 241 -17.31 -4.34 16.58
CA ASN A 241 -16.03 -3.95 15.98
C ASN A 241 -14.87 -4.38 16.89
N PHE A 242 -13.80 -4.92 16.30
CA PHE A 242 -12.62 -5.38 17.03
C PHE A 242 -11.35 -4.86 16.37
N ASP A 243 -10.30 -4.70 17.16
CA ASP A 243 -9.01 -4.24 16.68
C ASP A 243 -8.23 -5.39 16.04
N ALA A 244 -8.05 -5.31 14.73
CA ALA A 244 -7.37 -6.33 13.96
C ALA A 244 -6.52 -5.78 12.83
N VAL A 245 -5.41 -6.47 12.58
CA VAL A 245 -4.57 -6.23 11.41
C VAL A 245 -5.10 -7.10 10.28
N HIS A 246 -5.66 -6.47 9.25
CA HIS A 246 -6.02 -7.16 8.00
C HIS A 246 -4.76 -7.51 7.23
N ILE A 247 -4.49 -8.80 7.07
CA ILE A 247 -3.24 -9.26 6.45
C ILE A 247 -3.45 -9.94 5.11
N ALA A 248 -4.65 -10.37 4.75
CA ALA A 248 -4.90 -10.96 3.45
C ALA A 248 -6.39 -10.89 3.09
N SER A 249 -6.66 -10.81 1.78
CA SER A 249 -8.01 -10.87 1.23
C SER A 249 -8.01 -11.67 -0.07
N ALA A 250 -9.10 -12.40 -0.31
CA ALA A 250 -9.32 -13.15 -1.53
C ALA A 250 -10.80 -13.10 -1.93
N GLU A 251 -11.07 -12.65 -3.15
CA GLU A 251 -12.40 -12.77 -3.74
C GLU A 251 -12.63 -14.21 -4.20
N LEU A 252 -13.78 -14.77 -3.81
CA LEU A 252 -14.16 -16.13 -4.17
C LEU A 252 -15.16 -16.12 -5.32
N LYS A 253 -15.17 -17.22 -6.06
CA LYS A 253 -16.18 -17.46 -7.08
C LYS A 253 -17.55 -17.57 -6.42
N LYS A 254 -18.59 -17.26 -7.21
CA LYS A 254 -19.99 -17.47 -6.87
C LYS A 254 -20.23 -18.88 -6.32
N ILE A 255 -21.05 -18.98 -5.27
CA ILE A 255 -21.57 -20.25 -4.75
C ILE A 255 -23.08 -20.27 -5.00
N GLU A 256 -23.53 -21.22 -5.82
CA GLU A 256 -24.97 -21.38 -6.07
C GLU A 256 -25.74 -21.75 -4.80
N LYS A 257 -27.05 -21.49 -4.80
CA LYS A 257 -27.93 -21.84 -3.68
C LYS A 257 -27.74 -23.27 -3.19
N PHE A 258 -27.63 -23.45 -1.88
CA PHE A 258 -27.40 -24.75 -1.22
C PHE A 258 -26.20 -25.57 -1.73
N LYS A 259 -25.25 -24.95 -2.46
CA LYS A 259 -24.00 -25.58 -2.89
C LYS A 259 -22.86 -25.22 -1.95
N LYS A 260 -21.73 -25.90 -2.16
CA LYS A 260 -20.50 -25.67 -1.40
C LYS A 260 -19.26 -25.85 -2.25
N PHE A 261 -18.20 -25.16 -1.84
CA PHE A 261 -16.83 -25.56 -2.19
C PHE A 261 -16.37 -26.62 -1.20
N VAL A 262 -15.69 -27.65 -1.70
CA VAL A 262 -15.24 -28.80 -0.91
C VAL A 262 -13.72 -28.78 -0.81
N ASP A 263 -13.20 -29.01 0.40
CA ASP A 263 -11.77 -29.10 0.72
C ASP A 263 -10.98 -27.96 0.08
N THR A 264 -11.40 -26.74 0.39
CA THR A 264 -11.01 -25.53 -0.31
C THR A 264 -9.55 -25.17 -0.02
N THR A 265 -8.81 -24.75 -1.05
CA THR A 265 -7.49 -24.14 -0.86
C THR A 265 -7.46 -22.79 -1.53
N ILE A 266 -7.17 -21.76 -0.75
CA ILE A 266 -7.08 -20.38 -1.21
C ILE A 266 -5.67 -19.90 -0.90
N SER A 267 -5.00 -19.32 -1.90
CA SER A 267 -3.69 -18.70 -1.74
C SER A 267 -3.79 -17.26 -2.20
N THR A 268 -3.43 -16.34 -1.32
CA THR A 268 -3.40 -14.91 -1.60
C THR A 268 -2.13 -14.30 -1.01
N ASN A 269 -1.84 -13.06 -1.39
CA ASN A 269 -0.66 -12.36 -0.88
C ASN A 269 -0.98 -11.72 0.47
N LEU A 270 0.05 -11.57 1.30
CA LEU A 270 -0.03 -10.67 2.44
C LEU A 270 -0.25 -9.23 1.92
N THR A 271 -1.32 -8.59 2.37
CA THR A 271 -1.63 -7.18 2.11
C THR A 271 -0.93 -6.25 3.11
N ARG A 272 -0.54 -6.79 4.27
CA ARG A 272 0.14 -6.04 5.35
C ARG A 272 1.03 -6.96 6.18
N ILE A 273 2.13 -6.41 6.69
CA ILE A 273 2.95 -7.03 7.75
C ILE A 273 2.53 -6.37 9.07
N PRO A 274 2.15 -7.11 10.12
CA PRO A 274 1.86 -6.52 11.42
C PRO A 274 3.15 -6.05 12.13
N GLU A 275 3.00 -5.32 13.24
CA GLU A 275 4.11 -5.07 14.15
C GLU A 275 4.63 -6.37 14.80
N THR A 276 5.84 -6.31 15.36
CA THR A 276 6.40 -7.39 16.19
C THR A 276 5.46 -7.67 17.36
N GLY A 277 5.15 -8.94 17.59
CA GLY A 277 4.18 -9.34 18.60
C GLY A 277 3.59 -10.71 18.36
N THR A 278 2.75 -11.16 19.28
CA THR A 278 2.02 -12.43 19.21
C THR A 278 0.55 -12.16 18.90
N TYR A 279 0.01 -12.87 17.92
CA TYR A 279 -1.34 -12.66 17.41
C TYR A 279 -2.09 -13.98 17.24
N HIS A 280 -3.39 -13.95 17.46
CA HIS A 280 -4.34 -14.98 17.04
C HIS A 280 -4.75 -14.74 15.59
N ILE A 281 -5.04 -15.82 14.87
CA ILE A 281 -5.58 -15.74 13.51
C ILE A 281 -7.10 -15.77 13.58
N LEU A 282 -7.72 -14.88 12.80
CA LEU A 282 -9.15 -14.87 12.55
C LEU A 282 -9.40 -14.91 11.06
N LEU A 283 -10.23 -15.87 10.65
CA LEU A 283 -10.75 -15.96 9.28
C LEU A 283 -12.18 -15.43 9.27
N THR A 284 -12.50 -14.56 8.33
CA THR A 284 -13.88 -14.10 8.12
C THR A 284 -14.31 -14.34 6.70
N LEU A 285 -15.58 -14.69 6.52
CA LEU A 285 -16.20 -14.79 5.21
C LEU A 285 -17.33 -13.76 5.13
N SER A 286 -17.20 -12.88 4.14
CA SER A 286 -18.04 -11.72 3.95
C SER A 286 -18.75 -11.76 2.59
N VAL A 287 -19.90 -11.12 2.51
CA VAL A 287 -20.59 -10.84 1.24
C VAL A 287 -20.68 -9.33 1.10
N LYS A 288 -20.26 -8.79 -0.05
CA LYS A 288 -20.37 -7.34 -0.31
C LYS A 288 -21.84 -6.93 -0.40
N ASP A 289 -22.22 -5.86 0.30
CA ASP A 289 -23.55 -5.25 0.19
C ASP A 289 -23.73 -4.49 -1.13
N ASP A 290 -24.90 -3.90 -1.36
CA ASP A 290 -25.22 -3.12 -2.56
C ASP A 290 -24.33 -1.88 -2.74
N LYS A 291 -23.62 -1.46 -1.68
CA LYS A 291 -22.67 -0.34 -1.69
C LYS A 291 -21.23 -0.83 -1.86
N GLY A 292 -21.01 -2.14 -1.99
CA GLY A 292 -19.71 -2.77 -2.13
C GLY A 292 -18.97 -3.01 -0.81
N ASN A 293 -19.58 -2.73 0.34
CA ASN A 293 -18.94 -2.93 1.64
C ASN A 293 -19.01 -4.40 2.05
N PRO A 294 -17.90 -5.00 2.54
CA PRO A 294 -17.93 -6.36 3.04
C PRO A 294 -18.73 -6.42 4.34
N VAL A 295 -19.71 -7.33 4.39
CA VAL A 295 -20.45 -7.62 5.62
C VAL A 295 -20.18 -9.07 6.03
N VAL A 296 -19.63 -9.25 7.23
CA VAL A 296 -19.22 -10.56 7.75
C VAL A 296 -20.45 -11.41 8.01
N ARG A 297 -20.48 -12.62 7.43
CA ARG A 297 -21.59 -13.60 7.58
C ARG A 297 -21.21 -14.78 8.47
N THR A 298 -19.94 -15.12 8.51
CA THR A 298 -19.38 -16.13 9.41
C THR A 298 -17.91 -15.85 9.69
N LYS A 299 -17.40 -16.43 10.77
CA LYS A 299 -16.02 -16.30 11.20
C LYS A 299 -15.49 -17.61 11.77
N ARG A 300 -14.17 -17.74 11.78
CA ARG A 300 -13.46 -18.83 12.43
C ARG A 300 -12.21 -18.30 13.11
N ALA A 301 -12.20 -18.38 14.44
CA ALA A 301 -11.03 -18.07 15.25
C ALA A 301 -10.13 -19.31 15.39
N PHE A 302 -8.82 -19.08 15.41
CA PHE A 302 -7.82 -20.11 15.61
C PHE A 302 -7.17 -19.92 16.98
N LEU A 303 -7.03 -21.03 17.72
CA LEU A 303 -6.39 -21.03 19.04
C LEU A 303 -4.89 -20.82 18.94
N GLU A 304 -4.28 -21.33 17.86
CA GLU A 304 -2.85 -21.18 17.62
C GLU A 304 -2.50 -19.72 17.36
N THR A 305 -1.42 -19.28 18.01
CA THR A 305 -0.87 -17.95 17.82
C THR A 305 0.31 -17.97 16.87
N ILE A 306 0.46 -16.90 16.11
CA ILE A 306 1.66 -16.62 15.33
C ILE A 306 2.42 -15.46 15.98
N SER A 307 3.75 -15.52 15.95
CA SER A 307 4.61 -14.46 16.47
C SER A 307 5.47 -13.85 15.37
N PHE A 308 5.66 -12.55 15.46
CA PHE A 308 6.43 -11.70 14.56
C PHE A 308 7.62 -11.09 15.28
#